data_AF-A0A497LBT7-F1
#
_entry.id   AF-A0A497LBT7-F1
#
_cell.length_a   1.000
_cell.length_b   1.000
_cell.length_c   1.000
_cell.angle_alpha   90.00
_cell.angle_beta   90.00
_cell.angle_gamma   90.00
#
_symmetry.space_group_name_H-M   'P 1'
#
loop_
_entity.id
_entity.type
_entity.pdbx_description
1 polymer ?
#
loop_
_entity_poly.entity_id
_entity_poly.type
_entity_poly.pdbx_seq_one_letter_code
_entity_poly.pdbx_strand_id
1 'polypeptide(L)'
;MGSEVRLEPGKTLLLDGPASARVVSGRVSIFGAELGPGRRVVVRKGRRLPVEALEPAELEVVLGQGGASSLVEGSPIPASWREAAEQAVSLAPPAKVMVLGAVDVGKTSFCTYLANTALRAGRSVGIVDADVGQSDIGPPCTIGFARITRPIRDLSEVRAEQVFFLGDKTPSYMVKRAIEGVKAMVEAGERAGVELLIVNTDGWVSGQGAAEYKRALAEAVKPALIVALRRSQELEHILRALEGWEVRVLEASPFVKERDRAVRRELRAQGYRRYLEGAKVISVQLDWVELEGDLPGAGLRPSRERLAMITSSLGTRPLYCEEDPEKLTLVFDRDEPIPSPEELSGLEALLGKKVRVVLKGEEKGLLVALYDAEGRFLGIGIVVCIDYRKRAARVFTPADEDSVAKMCVGRIRLDKDGNELEEPMLVAPRT
;
A
#
# COMPACT_ATOMS: atom_id res chain seq x y z
N MET A 1 22.60 -13.92 21.89
CA MET A 1 22.47 -15.27 22.46
C MET A 1 21.01 -15.65 22.43
N GLY A 2 20.67 -16.87 21.99
CA GLY A 2 19.28 -17.35 21.98
C GLY A 2 18.86 -17.81 23.38
N SER A 3 17.60 -17.62 23.73
CA SER A 3 16.97 -18.16 24.94
C SER A 3 16.03 -19.30 24.55
N GLU A 4 16.07 -20.41 25.29
CA GLU A 4 15.12 -21.50 25.14
C GLU A 4 13.80 -21.18 25.83
N VAL A 5 12.69 -21.43 25.14
CA VAL A 5 11.33 -21.23 25.65
C VAL A 5 10.55 -22.53 25.46
N ARG A 6 10.02 -23.07 26.56
CA ARG A 6 9.07 -24.18 26.54
C ARG A 6 7.66 -23.66 26.44
N LEU A 7 6.86 -24.23 25.53
CA LEU A 7 5.50 -23.81 25.28
C LEU A 7 4.57 -25.03 25.32
N GLU A 8 3.61 -24.99 26.24
CA GLU A 8 2.59 -26.02 26.41
C GLU A 8 1.31 -25.66 25.66
N PRO A 9 0.50 -26.64 25.21
CA PRO A 9 -0.81 -26.37 24.63
C PRO A 9 -1.67 -25.48 25.53
N GLY A 10 -2.36 -24.52 24.93
CA GLY A 10 -3.11 -23.49 25.65
C GLY A 10 -2.27 -22.27 26.06
N LYS A 11 -0.95 -22.27 25.82
CA LYS A 11 -0.09 -21.09 25.96
C LYS A 11 0.34 -20.56 24.61
N THR A 12 0.59 -19.25 24.58
CA THR A 12 1.09 -18.55 23.39
C THR A 12 2.29 -17.70 23.71
N LEU A 13 3.33 -17.83 22.89
CA LEU A 13 4.46 -16.90 22.87
C LEU A 13 4.15 -15.74 21.92
N LEU A 14 3.97 -14.55 22.47
CA LEU A 14 3.91 -13.32 21.69
C LEU A 14 5.33 -12.87 21.37
N LEU A 15 5.67 -12.81 20.08
CA LEU A 15 7.00 -12.44 19.61
C LEU A 15 6.93 -11.08 18.92
N ASP A 16 7.53 -10.06 19.52
CA ASP A 16 7.63 -8.69 19.01
C ASP A 16 8.96 -8.48 18.29
N GLY A 17 8.88 -8.11 17.01
CA GLY A 17 10.07 -7.93 16.19
C GLY A 17 10.82 -6.62 16.47
N PRO A 18 12.14 -6.57 16.21
CA PRO A 18 12.96 -7.58 15.51
C PRO A 18 13.25 -8.80 16.39
N ALA A 19 12.83 -9.99 15.95
CA ALA A 19 13.02 -11.23 16.69
C ALA A 19 12.92 -12.44 15.76
N SER A 20 13.43 -13.59 16.18
CA SER A 20 13.20 -14.86 15.51
C SER A 20 12.99 -15.99 16.51
N ALA A 21 12.23 -17.00 16.12
CA ALA A 21 12.08 -18.23 16.89
C ALA A 21 12.29 -19.43 15.97
N ARG A 22 13.10 -20.39 16.40
CA ARG A 22 13.30 -21.67 15.72
C ARG A 22 12.65 -22.77 16.55
N VAL A 23 11.83 -23.60 15.90
CA VAL A 23 11.24 -24.78 16.55
C VAL A 23 12.32 -25.84 16.71
N VAL A 24 12.62 -26.22 17.94
CA VAL A 24 13.60 -27.26 18.29
C VAL A 24 12.89 -28.61 18.33
N SER A 25 11.74 -28.68 18.99
CA SER A 25 10.90 -29.88 19.13
C SER A 25 9.42 -29.50 19.19
N GLY A 26 8.53 -30.48 18.98
CA GLY A 26 7.08 -30.28 19.02
C GLY A 26 6.52 -29.57 17.78
N ARG A 27 5.30 -29.02 17.93
CA ARG A 27 4.57 -28.35 16.86
C ARG A 27 3.90 -27.07 17.35
N VAL A 28 4.04 -26.00 16.59
CA VAL A 28 3.42 -24.70 16.86
C VAL A 28 2.60 -24.19 15.68
N SER A 29 1.73 -23.22 15.92
CA SER A 29 0.90 -22.54 14.94
C SER A 29 1.06 -21.03 15.02
N ILE A 30 1.06 -20.36 13.87
CA ILE A 30 0.99 -18.90 13.78
C ILE A 30 -0.15 -18.55 12.83
N PHE A 31 -1.24 -17.99 13.36
CA PHE A 31 -2.44 -17.70 12.59
C PHE A 31 -2.92 -18.91 11.77
N GLY A 32 -2.83 -20.13 12.30
CA GLY A 32 -3.24 -21.35 11.63
C GLY A 32 -2.22 -21.96 10.66
N ALA A 33 -1.05 -21.35 10.48
CA ALA A 33 0.07 -21.96 9.76
C ALA A 33 0.92 -22.81 10.72
N GLU A 34 0.95 -24.13 10.50
CA GLU A 34 1.70 -25.08 11.34
C GLU A 34 3.20 -25.06 11.04
N LEU A 35 4.02 -25.17 12.10
CA LEU A 35 5.47 -25.24 12.04
C LEU A 35 5.97 -26.39 12.93
N GLY A 36 6.74 -27.29 12.33
CA GLY A 36 7.44 -28.37 13.03
C GLY A 36 8.94 -28.08 13.24
N PRO A 37 9.70 -29.05 13.76
CA PRO A 37 11.11 -28.91 14.10
C PRO A 37 11.99 -28.41 12.94
N GLY A 38 12.99 -27.60 13.26
CA GLY A 38 13.92 -27.00 12.30
C GLY A 38 13.39 -25.75 11.59
N ARG A 39 12.07 -25.51 11.60
CA ARG A 39 11.49 -24.31 10.98
C ARG A 39 11.77 -23.07 11.82
N ARG A 40 12.09 -21.96 11.15
CA ARG A 40 12.32 -20.65 11.75
C ARG A 40 11.25 -19.65 11.33
N VAL A 41 10.80 -18.83 12.26
CA VAL A 41 10.01 -17.63 12.01
C VAL A 41 10.83 -16.39 12.34
N VAL A 42 10.69 -15.34 11.52
CA VAL A 42 11.33 -14.03 11.74
C VAL A 42 10.23 -12.98 11.82
N VAL A 43 10.27 -12.17 12.87
CA VAL A 43 9.34 -11.07 13.10
C VAL A 43 10.08 -9.76 12.86
N ARG A 44 9.56 -8.95 11.93
CA ARG A 44 10.14 -7.64 11.59
C ARG A 44 9.80 -6.60 12.65
N LYS A 45 10.60 -5.53 12.73
CA LYS A 45 10.36 -4.39 13.63
C LYS A 45 8.93 -3.87 13.50
N GLY A 46 8.22 -3.67 14.61
CA GLY A 46 6.85 -3.15 14.61
C GLY A 46 5.75 -4.19 14.29
N ARG A 47 6.13 -5.44 14.04
CA ARG A 47 5.22 -6.59 13.92
C ARG A 47 5.24 -7.45 15.18
N ARG A 48 4.14 -8.16 15.40
CA ARG A 48 3.98 -9.15 16.47
C ARG A 48 3.37 -10.40 15.86
N LEU A 49 3.96 -11.56 16.12
CA LEU A 49 3.40 -12.85 15.75
C LEU A 49 3.06 -13.68 17.00
N PRO A 50 1.86 -14.25 17.10
CA PRO A 50 1.51 -15.21 18.15
C PRO A 50 1.98 -16.61 17.73
N VAL A 51 2.83 -17.23 18.54
CA VAL A 51 3.28 -18.62 18.34
C VAL A 51 2.55 -19.48 19.37
N GLU A 52 1.53 -20.20 18.92
CA GLU A 52 0.67 -21.06 19.75
C GLU A 52 1.20 -22.49 19.75
N ALA A 53 1.29 -23.16 20.89
CA ALA A 53 1.63 -24.58 20.93
C ALA A 53 0.42 -25.44 20.51
N LEU A 54 0.62 -26.31 19.52
CA LEU A 54 -0.33 -27.38 19.17
C LEU A 54 -0.02 -28.67 19.96
N GLU A 55 1.27 -28.89 20.22
CA GLU A 55 1.84 -29.95 21.03
C GLU A 55 2.89 -29.30 21.95
N PRO A 56 3.31 -29.92 23.07
CA PRO A 56 4.43 -29.43 23.87
C PRO A 56 5.65 -29.18 22.96
N ALA A 57 6.16 -27.94 22.97
CA ALA A 57 7.16 -27.48 22.01
C ALA A 57 8.29 -26.71 22.70
N GLU A 58 9.51 -26.87 22.18
CA GLU A 58 10.67 -26.08 22.59
C GLU A 58 11.09 -25.15 21.44
N LEU A 59 11.26 -23.87 21.77
CA LEU A 59 11.61 -22.81 20.84
C LEU A 59 12.95 -22.18 21.25
N GLU A 60 13.85 -22.04 20.29
CA GLU A 60 15.03 -21.18 20.44
C GLU A 60 14.68 -19.78 19.95
N VAL A 61 14.60 -18.83 20.88
CA VAL A 61 14.22 -17.43 20.60
C VAL A 61 15.44 -16.53 20.57
N VAL A 62 15.57 -15.72 19.54
CA VAL A 62 16.61 -14.70 19.41
C VAL A 62 15.95 -13.34 19.28
N LEU A 63 16.20 -12.45 20.25
CA LEU A 63 15.71 -11.08 20.23
C LEU A 63 16.76 -10.16 19.62
N GLY A 64 16.34 -9.35 18.65
CA GLY A 64 17.11 -8.23 18.13
C GLY A 64 16.91 -6.97 18.97
N GLN A 65 17.60 -5.88 18.61
CA GLN A 65 17.48 -4.62 19.33
C GLN A 65 16.04 -4.08 19.29
N GLY A 66 15.45 -3.89 20.47
CA GLY A 66 14.06 -3.46 20.62
C GLY A 66 13.00 -4.54 20.37
N GLY A 67 13.42 -5.79 20.11
CA GLY A 67 12.53 -6.95 20.10
C GLY A 67 12.17 -7.38 21.51
N ALA A 68 11.04 -8.06 21.65
CA ALA A 68 10.57 -8.58 22.93
C ALA A 68 9.84 -9.91 22.73
N SER A 69 9.71 -10.67 23.81
CA SER A 69 8.86 -11.86 23.84
C SER A 69 8.13 -11.96 25.17
N SER A 70 6.86 -12.36 25.16
CA SER A 70 6.09 -12.63 26.37
C SER A 70 5.23 -13.88 26.22
N LEU A 71 5.05 -14.62 27.31
CA LEU A 71 4.14 -15.75 27.37
C LEU A 71 2.78 -15.28 27.90
N VAL A 72 1.72 -15.71 27.23
CA VAL A 72 0.33 -15.47 27.64
C VAL A 72 -0.45 -16.77 27.65
N GLU A 73 -1.45 -16.84 28.52
CA GLU A 73 -2.40 -17.95 28.56
C GLU A 73 -3.49 -17.72 27.49
N GLY A 74 -3.92 -18.80 26.86
CA GLY A 74 -4.93 -18.80 25.81
C GLY A 74 -4.41 -18.45 24.42
N SER A 75 -5.36 -18.40 23.47
CA SER A 75 -5.13 -18.10 22.06
C SER A 75 -5.34 -16.61 21.78
N PRO A 76 -4.41 -15.95 21.07
CA PRO A 76 -4.62 -14.60 20.56
C PRO A 76 -5.63 -14.50 19.41
N ILE A 77 -6.19 -15.64 18.98
CA ILE A 77 -7.27 -15.75 17.99
C ILE A 77 -8.57 -16.05 18.74
N PRO A 78 -9.42 -15.05 18.99
CA PRO A 78 -10.67 -15.22 19.73
C PRO A 78 -11.59 -16.26 19.08
N ALA A 79 -12.44 -16.91 19.89
CA ALA A 79 -13.42 -17.87 19.39
C ALA A 79 -14.33 -17.28 18.29
N SER A 80 -14.74 -16.01 18.45
CA SER A 80 -15.54 -15.28 17.46
C SER A 80 -14.83 -15.12 16.10
N TRP A 81 -13.49 -15.02 16.08
CA TRP A 81 -12.72 -15.01 14.83
C TRP A 81 -12.71 -16.39 14.18
N ARG A 82 -12.65 -17.47 14.97
CA ARG A 82 -12.70 -18.85 14.48
C ARG A 82 -14.04 -19.14 13.83
N GLU A 83 -15.13 -18.81 14.52
CA GLU A 83 -16.50 -18.92 14.00
C GLU A 83 -16.70 -18.12 12.71
N ALA A 84 -16.24 -16.87 12.66
CA ALA A 84 -16.35 -16.04 11.45
C ALA A 84 -15.52 -16.60 10.28
N ALA A 85 -14.37 -17.20 10.56
CA ALA A 85 -13.57 -17.85 9.54
C ALA A 85 -14.23 -19.13 9.01
N GLU A 86 -14.84 -19.94 9.88
CA GLU A 86 -15.60 -21.13 9.49
C GLU A 86 -16.84 -20.75 8.65
N GLN A 87 -17.59 -19.72 9.08
CA GLN A 87 -18.69 -19.15 8.30
C GLN A 87 -18.19 -18.73 6.91
N ALA A 88 -17.12 -17.95 6.82
CA ALA A 88 -16.54 -17.52 5.55
C ALA A 88 -16.14 -18.69 4.62
N VAL A 89 -15.56 -19.76 5.17
CA VAL A 89 -15.12 -20.95 4.39
C VAL A 89 -16.29 -21.81 3.90
N SER A 90 -17.40 -21.81 4.65
CA SER A 90 -18.63 -22.54 4.31
C SER A 90 -19.52 -21.83 3.28
N LEU A 91 -19.23 -20.58 2.93
CA LEU A 91 -19.90 -19.88 1.83
C LEU A 91 -19.76 -20.66 0.51
N ALA A 92 -20.80 -20.59 -0.32
CA ALA A 92 -20.76 -21.18 -1.66
C ALA A 92 -19.75 -20.43 -2.55
N PRO A 93 -18.80 -21.13 -3.20
CA PRO A 93 -17.83 -20.49 -4.08
C PRO A 93 -18.48 -20.07 -5.42
N PRO A 94 -17.99 -19.01 -6.08
CA PRO A 94 -16.97 -18.08 -5.60
C PRO A 94 -17.55 -17.11 -4.54
N ALA A 95 -16.82 -16.92 -3.45
CA ALA A 95 -17.21 -16.05 -2.34
C ALA A 95 -16.21 -14.92 -2.11
N LYS A 96 -16.72 -13.75 -1.73
CA LYS A 96 -15.93 -12.56 -1.39
C LYS A 96 -16.17 -12.17 0.06
N VAL A 97 -15.09 -12.01 0.82
CA VAL A 97 -15.15 -11.59 2.22
C VAL A 97 -14.41 -10.28 2.38
N MET A 98 -15.13 -9.21 2.77
CA MET A 98 -14.52 -7.91 3.00
C MET A 98 -14.25 -7.69 4.49
N VAL A 99 -13.03 -7.30 4.84
CA VAL A 99 -12.60 -7.09 6.22
C VAL A 99 -12.35 -5.61 6.47
N LEU A 100 -13.07 -5.03 7.43
CA LEU A 100 -12.98 -3.61 7.79
C LEU A 100 -12.83 -3.39 9.29
N GLY A 101 -12.44 -2.17 9.67
CA GLY A 101 -12.16 -1.79 11.05
C GLY A 101 -11.07 -0.74 11.16
N ALA A 102 -10.92 -0.15 12.34
CA ALA A 102 -9.91 0.90 12.58
C ALA A 102 -8.47 0.40 12.41
N VAL A 103 -7.49 1.29 12.51
CA VAL A 103 -6.08 0.89 12.58
C VAL A 103 -5.83 -0.01 13.81
N ASP A 104 -4.93 -0.98 13.66
CA ASP A 104 -4.52 -1.90 14.74
C ASP A 104 -5.64 -2.66 15.46
N VAL A 105 -6.76 -2.99 14.79
CA VAL A 105 -7.80 -3.88 15.36
C VAL A 105 -7.60 -5.36 15.02
N GLY A 106 -6.54 -5.68 14.25
CA GLY A 106 -6.20 -7.06 13.88
C GLY A 106 -6.69 -7.54 12.51
N LYS A 107 -7.11 -6.63 11.61
CA LYS A 107 -7.60 -6.96 10.25
C LYS A 107 -6.65 -7.88 9.46
N THR A 108 -5.38 -7.48 9.33
CA THR A 108 -4.34 -8.28 8.66
C THR A 108 -4.17 -9.66 9.29
N SER A 109 -4.23 -9.75 10.62
CA SER A 109 -4.12 -11.00 11.37
C SER A 109 -5.32 -11.92 11.12
N PHE A 110 -6.54 -11.37 11.12
CA PHE A 110 -7.74 -12.10 10.76
C PHE A 110 -7.69 -12.58 9.29
N CYS A 111 -7.27 -11.73 8.36
CA CYS A 111 -7.11 -12.11 6.95
C CYS A 111 -6.09 -13.26 6.78
N THR A 112 -4.96 -13.20 7.50
CA THR A 112 -3.96 -14.27 7.51
C THR A 112 -4.55 -15.58 8.04
N TYR A 113 -5.28 -15.51 9.16
CA TYR A 113 -5.94 -16.68 9.76
C TYR A 113 -7.03 -17.28 8.86
N LEU A 114 -7.86 -16.43 8.25
CA LEU A 114 -8.90 -16.85 7.30
C LEU A 114 -8.28 -17.52 6.07
N ALA A 115 -7.22 -16.93 5.49
CA ALA A 115 -6.54 -17.51 4.34
C ALA A 115 -5.97 -18.91 4.65
N ASN A 116 -5.29 -19.08 5.78
CA ASN A 116 -4.77 -20.38 6.21
C ASN A 116 -5.90 -21.40 6.50
N THR A 117 -7.01 -20.93 7.04
CA THR A 117 -8.18 -21.79 7.34
C THR A 117 -8.88 -22.27 6.07
N ALA A 118 -9.07 -21.37 5.10
CA ALA A 118 -9.62 -21.72 3.80
C ALA A 118 -8.71 -22.69 3.03
N LEU A 119 -7.39 -22.45 3.03
CA LEU A 119 -6.42 -23.36 2.42
C LEU A 119 -6.45 -24.76 3.02
N ARG A 120 -6.52 -24.86 4.36
CA ARG A 120 -6.62 -26.14 5.07
C ARG A 120 -7.93 -26.88 4.73
N ALA A 121 -8.99 -26.15 4.45
CA ALA A 121 -10.26 -26.71 3.96
C ALA A 121 -10.24 -27.06 2.46
N GLY A 122 -9.10 -26.93 1.78
CA GLY A 122 -8.93 -27.27 0.37
C GLY A 122 -9.44 -26.21 -0.61
N ARG A 123 -9.75 -24.99 -0.13
CA ARG A 123 -10.18 -23.88 -0.99
C ARG A 123 -9.00 -23.21 -1.68
N SER A 124 -9.18 -22.80 -2.93
CA SER A 124 -8.28 -21.81 -3.55
C SER A 124 -8.56 -20.41 -2.99
N VAL A 125 -7.50 -19.70 -2.59
CA VAL A 125 -7.62 -18.42 -1.87
C VAL A 125 -6.90 -17.31 -2.62
N GLY A 126 -7.59 -16.19 -2.79
CA GLY A 126 -7.00 -14.92 -3.20
C GLY A 126 -7.13 -13.88 -2.10
N ILE A 127 -6.24 -12.90 -2.11
CA ILE A 127 -6.35 -11.73 -1.24
C ILE A 127 -6.15 -10.46 -2.03
N VAL A 128 -6.99 -9.47 -1.77
CA VAL A 128 -6.82 -8.08 -2.16
C VAL A 128 -6.41 -7.30 -0.92
N ASP A 129 -5.22 -6.71 -0.95
CA ASP A 129 -4.74 -5.82 0.10
C ASP A 129 -4.94 -4.37 -0.33
N ALA A 130 -5.96 -3.73 0.22
CA ALA A 130 -6.36 -2.35 -0.05
C ALA A 130 -5.96 -1.36 1.05
N ASP A 131 -5.13 -1.76 2.02
CA ASP A 131 -4.53 -0.82 2.97
C ASP A 131 -3.34 -0.11 2.33
N VAL A 132 -3.61 0.92 1.54
CA VAL A 132 -2.59 1.72 0.84
C VAL A 132 -1.58 2.38 1.79
N GLY A 133 -1.94 2.58 3.07
CA GLY A 133 -1.09 3.21 4.07
C GLY A 133 -0.13 2.24 4.78
N GLN A 134 -0.40 0.94 4.73
CA GLN A 134 0.40 -0.14 5.34
C GLN A 134 0.35 -1.43 4.51
N SER A 135 0.43 -1.32 3.18
CA SER A 135 0.31 -2.52 2.33
C SER A 135 1.36 -3.56 2.70
N ASP A 136 0.88 -4.78 2.93
CA ASP A 136 1.67 -5.93 3.31
C ASP A 136 2.18 -6.68 2.08
N ILE A 137 1.29 -6.85 1.09
CA ILE A 137 1.53 -7.67 -0.09
C ILE A 137 2.25 -6.85 -1.16
N GLY A 138 1.76 -5.64 -1.44
CA GLY A 138 2.38 -4.68 -2.35
C GLY A 138 3.39 -3.76 -1.65
N PRO A 139 4.02 -2.84 -2.40
CA PRO A 139 4.68 -1.69 -1.80
C PRO A 139 3.63 -0.73 -1.20
N PRO A 140 3.99 0.13 -0.23
CA PRO A 140 3.06 1.16 0.23
C PRO A 140 2.58 2.06 -0.92
N CYS A 141 1.42 2.70 -0.75
CA CYS A 141 0.70 3.47 -1.78
C CYS A 141 0.10 2.62 -2.93
N THR A 142 -0.08 1.32 -2.71
CA THR A 142 -0.66 0.41 -3.70
C THR A 142 -1.80 -0.43 -3.14
N ILE A 143 -2.62 -0.93 -4.05
CA ILE A 143 -3.63 -1.97 -3.81
C ILE A 143 -3.16 -3.20 -4.57
N GLY A 144 -2.96 -4.32 -3.89
CA GLY A 144 -2.37 -5.52 -4.49
C GLY A 144 -3.30 -6.73 -4.45
N PHE A 145 -3.25 -7.57 -5.49
CA PHE A 145 -3.87 -8.89 -5.50
C PHE A 145 -2.79 -10.00 -5.48
N ALA A 146 -3.01 -11.07 -4.73
CA ALA A 146 -2.19 -12.28 -4.80
C ALA A 146 -3.00 -13.55 -4.51
N ARG A 147 -2.63 -14.68 -5.13
CA ARG A 147 -3.07 -16.00 -4.67
C ARG A 147 -2.24 -16.47 -3.49
N ILE A 148 -2.90 -17.05 -2.50
CA ILE A 148 -2.25 -17.72 -1.37
C ILE A 148 -2.23 -19.21 -1.70
N THR A 149 -1.05 -19.75 -2.04
CA THR A 149 -0.90 -21.16 -2.48
C THR A 149 -0.35 -22.08 -1.40
N ARG A 150 0.06 -21.52 -0.26
CA ARG A 150 0.59 -22.23 0.90
C ARG A 150 0.28 -21.44 2.17
N PRO A 151 0.24 -22.07 3.35
CA PRO A 151 0.08 -21.35 4.60
C PRO A 151 1.13 -20.27 4.80
N ILE A 152 0.71 -19.13 5.36
CA ILE A 152 1.51 -17.93 5.59
C ILE A 152 1.40 -17.48 7.04
N ARG A 153 2.48 -16.89 7.59
CA ARG A 153 2.48 -16.40 8.98
C ARG A 153 2.22 -14.90 9.05
N ASP A 154 2.43 -14.21 7.94
CA ASP A 154 2.19 -12.77 7.76
C ASP A 154 1.90 -12.52 6.26
N LEU A 155 1.01 -11.59 5.95
CA LEU A 155 0.67 -11.28 4.55
C LEU A 155 1.90 -10.83 3.73
N SER A 156 2.91 -10.23 4.38
CA SER A 156 4.12 -9.76 3.71
C SER A 156 5.08 -10.87 3.24
N GLU A 157 4.75 -12.14 3.49
CA GLU A 157 5.41 -13.30 2.88
C GLU A 157 5.02 -13.55 1.42
N VAL A 158 3.94 -12.91 0.97
CA VAL A 158 3.41 -13.04 -0.39
C VAL A 158 3.71 -11.76 -1.18
N ARG A 159 3.99 -11.92 -2.47
CA ARG A 159 4.15 -10.81 -3.41
C ARG A 159 2.89 -10.68 -4.23
N ALA A 160 2.51 -9.44 -4.51
CA ALA A 160 1.37 -9.15 -5.36
C ALA A 160 1.65 -9.64 -6.79
N GLU A 161 0.67 -10.32 -7.38
CA GLU A 161 0.67 -10.72 -8.79
C GLU A 161 0.20 -9.57 -9.68
N GLN A 162 -0.72 -8.74 -9.16
CA GLN A 162 -1.18 -7.52 -9.80
C GLN A 162 -1.20 -6.40 -8.77
N VAL A 163 -0.84 -5.19 -9.21
CA VAL A 163 -0.69 -4.02 -8.35
C VAL A 163 -1.30 -2.81 -9.03
N PHE A 164 -2.26 -2.17 -8.36
CA PHE A 164 -2.76 -0.87 -8.73
C PHE A 164 -2.05 0.21 -7.90
N PHE A 165 -1.40 1.16 -8.57
CA PHE A 165 -0.72 2.27 -7.90
C PHE A 165 -1.70 3.42 -7.62
N LEU A 166 -2.02 3.60 -6.34
CA LEU A 166 -2.79 4.76 -5.89
C LEU A 166 -1.93 6.03 -5.89
N GLY A 167 -0.66 5.90 -5.49
CA GLY A 167 0.31 7.00 -5.48
C GLY A 167 0.25 7.92 -4.25
N ASP A 168 -0.61 7.60 -3.26
CA ASP A 168 -0.64 8.25 -1.96
C ASP A 168 -0.92 7.20 -0.87
N LYS A 169 -0.57 7.54 0.37
CA LYS A 169 -0.83 6.73 1.57
C LYS A 169 -2.21 6.98 2.18
N THR A 170 -2.94 7.98 1.67
CA THR A 170 -4.23 8.43 2.23
C THR A 170 -5.34 8.33 1.17
N PRO A 171 -6.28 7.37 1.30
CA PRO A 171 -7.33 7.17 0.31
C PRO A 171 -8.35 8.32 0.27
N SER A 172 -8.52 9.10 1.35
CA SER A 172 -9.52 10.17 1.43
C SER A 172 -9.35 11.28 0.39
N TYR A 173 -8.13 11.50 -0.13
CA TYR A 173 -7.89 12.47 -1.20
C TYR A 173 -8.17 11.94 -2.60
N MET A 174 -8.41 10.64 -2.75
CA MET A 174 -8.50 9.94 -4.03
C MET A 174 -9.51 8.79 -3.99
N VAL A 175 -10.64 9.00 -3.31
CA VAL A 175 -11.68 8.00 -3.08
C VAL A 175 -12.07 7.26 -4.37
N LYS A 176 -12.40 8.00 -5.44
CA LYS A 176 -12.79 7.41 -6.73
C LYS A 176 -11.72 6.46 -7.28
N ARG A 177 -10.46 6.91 -7.31
CA ARG A 177 -9.30 6.12 -7.78
C ARG A 177 -9.03 4.91 -6.89
N ALA A 178 -9.23 5.03 -5.58
CA ALA A 178 -9.11 3.91 -4.64
C ALA A 178 -10.18 2.85 -4.92
N ILE A 179 -11.44 3.24 -5.15
CA ILE A 179 -12.52 2.31 -5.53
C ILE A 179 -12.21 1.62 -6.87
N GLU A 180 -11.73 2.37 -7.87
CA GLU A 180 -11.31 1.81 -9.17
C GLU A 180 -10.20 0.77 -9.01
N GLY A 181 -9.19 1.07 -8.18
CA GLY A 181 -8.09 0.15 -7.88
C GLY A 181 -8.55 -1.13 -7.17
N VAL A 182 -9.43 -1.02 -6.17
CA VAL A 182 -10.02 -2.20 -5.51
C VAL A 182 -10.82 -3.03 -6.50
N LYS A 183 -11.66 -2.39 -7.33
CA LYS A 183 -12.43 -3.08 -8.37
C LYS A 183 -11.53 -3.84 -9.33
N ALA A 184 -10.46 -3.22 -9.82
CA ALA A 184 -9.49 -3.87 -10.70
C ALA A 184 -8.83 -5.10 -10.05
N MET A 185 -8.50 -5.04 -8.77
CA MET A 185 -7.91 -6.17 -8.03
C MET A 185 -8.93 -7.26 -7.69
N VAL A 186 -10.21 -6.91 -7.49
CA VAL A 186 -11.29 -7.90 -7.36
C VAL A 186 -11.49 -8.65 -8.68
N GLU A 187 -11.55 -7.94 -9.80
CA GLU A 187 -11.62 -8.54 -11.13
C GLU A 187 -10.39 -9.42 -11.43
N ALA A 188 -9.21 -9.02 -10.96
CA ALA A 188 -8.00 -9.85 -11.04
C ALA A 188 -8.16 -11.19 -10.28
N GLY A 189 -8.74 -11.15 -9.08
CA GLY A 189 -9.06 -12.35 -8.32
C GLY A 189 -10.11 -13.24 -8.98
N GLU A 190 -11.14 -12.64 -9.56
CA GLU A 190 -12.18 -13.36 -10.33
C GLU A 190 -11.58 -14.03 -11.57
N ARG A 191 -10.74 -13.33 -12.34
CA ARG A 191 -10.00 -13.91 -13.48
C ARG A 191 -9.05 -15.04 -13.07
N ALA A 192 -8.49 -14.95 -11.87
CA ALA A 192 -7.64 -16.01 -11.31
C ALA A 192 -8.43 -17.23 -10.84
N GLY A 193 -9.77 -17.17 -10.79
CA GLY A 193 -10.64 -18.29 -10.48
C GLY A 193 -10.55 -18.77 -9.03
N VAL A 194 -10.21 -17.89 -8.09
CA VAL A 194 -10.15 -18.27 -6.66
C VAL A 194 -11.55 -18.49 -6.09
N GLU A 195 -11.72 -19.52 -5.27
CA GLU A 195 -12.99 -19.85 -4.63
C GLU A 195 -13.34 -18.89 -3.49
N LEU A 196 -12.34 -18.40 -2.77
CA LEU A 196 -12.50 -17.40 -1.70
C LEU A 196 -11.56 -16.22 -1.92
N LEU A 197 -12.12 -15.03 -2.12
CA LEU A 197 -11.38 -13.79 -2.22
C LEU A 197 -11.56 -12.95 -0.96
N ILE A 198 -10.47 -12.72 -0.24
CA ILE A 198 -10.43 -11.91 0.99
C ILE A 198 -10.03 -10.48 0.61
N VAL A 199 -10.78 -9.48 1.02
CA VAL A 199 -10.48 -8.05 0.76
C VAL A 199 -10.15 -7.37 2.08
N ASN A 200 -8.84 -7.18 2.35
CA ASN A 200 -8.35 -6.42 3.49
C ASN A 200 -8.42 -4.92 3.17
N THR A 201 -9.15 -4.14 3.98
CA THR A 201 -9.32 -2.70 3.74
C THR A 201 -8.42 -1.84 4.63
N ASP A 202 -8.27 -0.57 4.28
CA ASP A 202 -7.58 0.44 5.09
C ASP A 202 -8.29 0.72 6.44
N GLY A 203 -7.57 1.38 7.35
CA GLY A 203 -8.07 1.77 8.67
C GLY A 203 -8.84 3.09 8.75
N TRP A 204 -9.24 3.71 7.63
CA TRP A 204 -10.00 4.95 7.67
C TRP A 204 -11.46 4.68 8.05
N VAL A 205 -11.80 5.03 9.30
CA VAL A 205 -13.12 4.78 9.88
C VAL A 205 -13.76 6.01 10.51
N SER A 206 -13.15 7.19 10.40
CA SER A 206 -13.65 8.40 11.07
C SER A 206 -14.22 9.40 10.08
N GLY A 207 -15.40 9.93 10.43
CA GLY A 207 -16.11 10.95 9.65
C GLY A 207 -17.05 10.35 8.60
N GLN A 208 -18.00 11.17 8.13
CA GLN A 208 -19.02 10.74 7.17
C GLN A 208 -18.43 10.20 5.87
N GLY A 209 -17.35 10.83 5.37
CA GLY A 209 -16.65 10.37 4.17
C GLY A 209 -16.08 8.95 4.30
N ALA A 210 -15.76 8.49 5.52
CA ALA A 210 -15.34 7.10 5.74
C ALA A 210 -16.51 6.12 5.56
N ALA A 211 -17.71 6.44 6.07
CA ALA A 211 -18.89 5.62 5.89
C ALA A 211 -19.31 5.52 4.42
N GLU A 212 -19.32 6.65 3.70
CA GLU A 212 -19.60 6.69 2.26
C GLU A 212 -18.57 5.86 1.47
N TYR A 213 -17.28 5.99 1.81
CA TYR A 213 -16.22 5.22 1.18
C TYR A 213 -16.33 3.71 1.44
N LYS A 214 -16.59 3.28 2.69
CA LYS A 214 -16.75 1.84 3.00
C LYS A 214 -18.01 1.26 2.36
N ARG A 215 -19.08 2.04 2.22
CA ARG A 215 -20.27 1.66 1.44
C ARG A 215 -19.93 1.49 -0.04
N ALA A 216 -19.23 2.44 -0.64
CA ALA A 216 -18.79 2.34 -2.04
C ALA A 216 -17.84 1.14 -2.28
N LEU A 217 -16.97 0.82 -1.31
CA LEU A 217 -16.16 -0.40 -1.35
C LEU A 217 -17.03 -1.66 -1.32
N ALA A 218 -18.04 -1.73 -0.45
CA ALA A 218 -18.96 -2.87 -0.43
C ALA A 218 -19.71 -3.03 -1.76
N GLU A 219 -20.15 -1.92 -2.38
CA GLU A 219 -20.82 -1.93 -3.69
C GLU A 219 -19.88 -2.37 -4.83
N ALA A 220 -18.60 -1.99 -4.77
CA ALA A 220 -17.60 -2.39 -5.76
C ALA A 220 -17.16 -3.85 -5.60
N VAL A 221 -16.97 -4.31 -4.35
CA VAL A 221 -16.53 -5.67 -4.04
C VAL A 221 -17.68 -6.67 -4.17
N LYS A 222 -18.89 -6.30 -3.77
CA LYS A 222 -20.05 -7.18 -3.59
C LYS A 222 -19.73 -8.41 -2.73
N PRO A 223 -19.33 -8.21 -1.46
CA PRO A 223 -18.97 -9.31 -0.57
C PRO A 223 -20.21 -10.13 -0.17
N ALA A 224 -20.02 -11.45 -0.06
CA ALA A 224 -21.01 -12.33 0.56
C ALA A 224 -21.02 -12.19 2.09
N LEU A 225 -19.89 -11.78 2.68
CA LEU A 225 -19.76 -11.51 4.11
C LEU A 225 -18.83 -10.32 4.35
N ILE A 226 -19.25 -9.40 5.21
CA ILE A 226 -18.40 -8.33 5.74
C ILE A 226 -18.03 -8.69 7.18
N VAL A 227 -16.73 -8.67 7.48
CA VAL A 227 -16.21 -8.85 8.83
C VAL A 227 -15.73 -7.50 9.36
N ALA A 228 -16.39 -6.99 10.39
CA ALA A 228 -16.11 -5.68 10.99
C ALA A 228 -15.42 -5.85 12.35
N LEU A 229 -14.12 -5.53 12.43
CA LEU A 229 -13.34 -5.61 13.66
C LEU A 229 -13.36 -4.26 14.39
N ARG A 230 -13.79 -4.24 15.65
CA ARG A 230 -13.87 -3.03 16.48
C ARG A 230 -13.23 -3.23 17.85
N ARG A 231 -12.88 -2.13 18.51
CA ARG A 231 -12.51 -2.08 19.93
C ARG A 231 -13.65 -1.51 20.78
N SER A 232 -14.48 -0.67 20.18
CA SER A 232 -15.58 0.04 20.83
C SER A 232 -16.63 0.39 19.78
N GLN A 233 -17.30 1.53 19.91
CA GLN A 233 -18.37 1.99 19.02
C GLN A 233 -17.86 2.79 17.81
N GLU A 234 -16.57 2.72 17.46
CA GLU A 234 -16.01 3.54 16.38
C GLU A 234 -16.57 3.21 14.99
N LEU A 235 -17.21 2.05 14.82
CA LEU A 235 -17.77 1.61 13.54
C LEU A 235 -19.28 1.86 13.39
N GLU A 236 -20.00 2.35 14.40
CA GLU A 236 -21.48 2.38 14.39
C GLU A 236 -22.07 3.11 13.17
N HIS A 237 -21.51 4.26 12.81
CA HIS A 237 -21.93 5.01 11.61
C HIS A 237 -21.64 4.29 10.28
N ILE A 238 -20.56 3.49 10.22
CA ILE A 238 -20.22 2.66 9.05
C ILE A 238 -21.15 1.47 8.98
N LEU A 239 -21.43 0.82 10.11
CA LEU A 239 -22.36 -0.31 10.18
C LEU A 239 -23.76 0.08 9.71
N ARG A 240 -24.25 1.27 10.09
CA ARG A 240 -25.50 1.85 9.56
C ARG A 240 -25.45 2.07 8.05
N ALA A 241 -24.34 2.58 7.52
CA ALA A 241 -24.17 2.76 6.08
C ALA A 241 -24.09 1.45 5.28
N LEU A 242 -23.83 0.34 5.97
CA LEU A 242 -23.76 -1.03 5.42
C LEU A 242 -25.03 -1.84 5.72
N GLU A 243 -26.12 -1.20 6.18
CA GLU A 243 -27.43 -1.85 6.28
C GLU A 243 -27.82 -2.50 4.94
N GLY A 244 -28.23 -3.77 4.99
CA GLY A 244 -28.53 -4.59 3.81
C GLY A 244 -27.41 -5.55 3.39
N TRP A 245 -26.19 -5.40 3.93
CA TRP A 245 -25.13 -6.39 3.79
C TRP A 245 -25.13 -7.38 4.97
N GLU A 246 -24.65 -8.60 4.74
CA GLU A 246 -24.36 -9.55 5.81
C GLU A 246 -23.08 -9.12 6.54
N VAL A 247 -23.21 -8.63 7.77
CA VAL A 247 -22.09 -8.13 8.57
C VAL A 247 -21.93 -8.95 9.85
N ARG A 248 -20.72 -9.48 10.08
CA ARG A 248 -20.29 -10.07 11.35
C ARG A 248 -19.38 -9.10 12.08
N VAL A 249 -19.82 -8.61 13.23
CA VAL A 249 -19.03 -7.72 14.10
C VAL A 249 -18.18 -8.57 15.05
N LEU A 250 -16.89 -8.29 15.09
CA LEU A 250 -15.91 -8.97 15.94
C LEU A 250 -15.20 -7.97 16.84
N GLU A 251 -14.95 -8.39 18.07
CA GLU A 251 -14.07 -7.64 18.97
C GLU A 251 -12.60 -7.88 18.60
N ALA A 252 -11.79 -6.82 18.69
CA ALA A 252 -10.36 -6.89 18.48
C ALA A 252 -9.70 -7.78 19.53
N SER A 253 -8.67 -8.55 19.12
CA SER A 253 -7.91 -9.36 20.06
C SER A 253 -7.18 -8.46 21.08
N PRO A 254 -7.20 -8.79 22.39
CA PRO A 254 -6.54 -7.99 23.42
C PRO A 254 -5.01 -7.97 23.26
N PHE A 255 -4.47 -8.87 22.44
CA PHE A 255 -3.03 -8.98 22.19
C PHE A 255 -2.56 -8.17 20.97
N VAL A 256 -3.47 -7.50 20.25
CA VAL A 256 -3.09 -6.64 19.12
C VAL A 256 -2.32 -5.45 19.64
N LYS A 257 -1.11 -5.28 19.11
CA LYS A 257 -0.23 -4.16 19.44
C LYS A 257 -0.68 -2.90 18.71
N GLU A 258 -0.96 -1.85 19.47
CA GLU A 258 -1.10 -0.50 18.93
C GLU A 258 0.25 0.02 18.44
N ARG A 259 0.20 0.75 17.34
CA ARG A 259 1.36 1.35 16.71
C ARG A 259 1.17 2.85 16.74
N ASP A 260 2.21 3.59 17.07
CA ASP A 260 2.17 5.04 16.91
C ASP A 260 2.43 5.43 15.43
N ARG A 261 2.43 6.74 15.16
CA ARG A 261 2.71 7.27 13.82
C ARG A 261 4.13 6.97 13.34
N ALA A 262 5.11 6.95 14.25
CA ALA A 262 6.51 6.71 13.95
C ALA A 262 6.78 5.26 13.54
N VAL A 263 6.22 4.29 14.29
CA VAL A 263 6.28 2.86 13.97
C VAL A 263 5.64 2.58 12.61
N ARG A 264 4.49 3.21 12.31
CA ARG A 264 3.84 3.09 10.99
C ARG A 264 4.70 3.68 9.86
N ARG A 265 5.35 4.81 10.08
CA ARG A 265 6.28 5.40 9.11
C ARG A 265 7.47 4.48 8.85
N GLU A 266 8.03 3.88 9.89
CA GLU A 266 9.14 2.93 9.77
C GLU A 266 8.73 1.64 9.05
N LEU A 267 7.53 1.12 9.30
CA LEU A 267 6.98 -0.03 8.57
C LEU A 267 6.83 0.26 7.07
N ARG A 268 6.35 1.46 6.71
CA ARG A 268 6.32 1.89 5.29
C ARG A 268 7.72 2.00 4.71
N ALA A 269 8.66 2.59 5.44
CA ALA A 269 10.04 2.72 4.98
C ALA A 269 10.67 1.34 4.68
N GLN A 270 10.45 0.36 5.56
CA GLN A 270 10.84 -1.04 5.31
C GLN A 270 10.12 -1.63 4.09
N GLY A 271 8.83 -1.32 3.91
CA GLY A 271 8.05 -1.67 2.73
C GLY A 271 8.68 -1.16 1.44
N TYR A 272 9.05 0.13 1.38
CA TYR A 272 9.73 0.72 0.23
C TYR A 272 11.10 0.09 -0.01
N ARG A 273 11.95 -0.01 1.02
CA ARG A 273 13.29 -0.64 0.92
C ARG A 273 13.24 -2.04 0.33
N ARG A 274 12.28 -2.87 0.80
CA ARG A 274 12.07 -4.23 0.31
C ARG A 274 11.76 -4.29 -1.20
N TYR A 275 11.16 -3.24 -1.76
CA TYR A 275 10.81 -3.14 -3.19
C TYR A 275 11.82 -2.32 -4.01
N LEU A 276 12.78 -1.67 -3.35
CA LEU A 276 13.89 -0.95 -3.98
C LEU A 276 15.23 -1.70 -3.83
N GLU A 277 15.21 -2.92 -3.28
CA GLU A 277 16.39 -3.77 -3.16
C GLU A 277 16.96 -4.07 -4.55
N GLY A 278 18.27 -3.85 -4.72
CA GLY A 278 18.94 -4.00 -6.02
C GLY A 278 18.66 -2.89 -7.04
N ALA A 279 17.99 -1.80 -6.64
CA ALA A 279 17.68 -0.70 -7.54
C ALA A 279 18.93 -0.01 -8.11
N LYS A 280 18.84 0.39 -9.37
CA LYS A 280 19.83 1.19 -10.12
C LYS A 280 19.15 2.41 -10.73
N VAL A 281 19.94 3.39 -11.16
CA VAL A 281 19.38 4.55 -11.87
C VAL A 281 19.28 4.24 -13.36
N ILE A 282 18.06 4.13 -13.88
CA ILE A 282 17.75 3.98 -15.30
C ILE A 282 17.30 5.31 -15.92
N SER A 283 17.21 5.36 -17.25
CA SER A 283 16.72 6.51 -18.01
C SER A 283 15.41 6.19 -18.73
N VAL A 284 14.29 6.72 -18.26
CA VAL A 284 12.98 6.52 -18.90
C VAL A 284 12.73 7.66 -19.89
N GLN A 285 12.58 7.35 -21.18
CA GLN A 285 12.22 8.32 -22.22
C GLN A 285 10.74 8.67 -22.10
N LEU A 286 10.41 9.90 -21.73
CA LEU A 286 9.03 10.33 -21.46
C LEU A 286 8.16 10.37 -22.72
N ASP A 287 8.78 10.44 -23.91
CA ASP A 287 8.07 10.40 -25.20
C ASP A 287 7.62 9.00 -25.59
N TRP A 288 8.19 7.96 -24.98
CA TRP A 288 7.98 6.56 -25.40
C TRP A 288 7.15 5.76 -24.40
N VAL A 289 6.83 6.36 -23.24
CA VAL A 289 6.06 5.71 -22.19
C VAL A 289 4.76 6.48 -21.95
N GLU A 290 3.71 5.76 -21.59
CA GLU A 290 2.50 6.39 -21.05
C GLU A 290 2.84 7.00 -19.69
N LEU A 291 2.63 8.31 -19.55
CA LEU A 291 2.81 9.00 -18.29
C LEU A 291 1.45 9.28 -17.65
N GLU A 292 1.28 8.81 -16.42
CA GLU A 292 0.09 9.07 -15.62
C GLU A 292 0.47 9.84 -14.35
N GLY A 293 -0.35 10.81 -13.96
CA GLY A 293 -0.06 11.69 -12.82
C GLY A 293 0.67 12.95 -13.26
N ASP A 294 1.30 13.61 -12.30
CA ASP A 294 1.78 14.97 -12.49
C ASP A 294 3.32 15.04 -12.47
N LEU A 295 3.91 15.04 -13.66
CA LEU A 295 5.35 15.16 -13.85
C LEU A 295 5.63 15.93 -15.15
N PRO A 296 6.22 17.13 -15.08
CA PRO A 296 6.52 17.90 -16.28
C PRO A 296 7.55 17.18 -17.16
N GLY A 297 7.39 17.25 -18.48
CA GLY A 297 8.36 16.71 -19.43
C GLY A 297 7.78 15.84 -20.55
N ALA A 298 6.51 15.41 -20.43
CA ALA A 298 5.83 14.60 -21.43
C ALA A 298 4.76 15.36 -22.24
N GLY A 299 4.40 16.59 -21.85
CA GLY A 299 3.39 17.38 -22.54
C GLY A 299 3.84 17.90 -23.92
N LEU A 300 2.90 18.50 -24.65
CA LEU A 300 3.16 19.07 -25.97
C LEU A 300 3.98 20.35 -25.86
N ARG A 301 5.03 20.48 -26.67
CA ARG A 301 5.81 21.72 -26.72
C ARG A 301 5.07 22.79 -27.51
N PRO A 302 4.99 24.04 -27.02
CA PRO A 302 4.48 25.15 -27.82
C PRO A 302 5.29 25.36 -29.09
N SER A 303 4.67 25.95 -30.11
CA SER A 303 5.39 26.40 -31.31
C SER A 303 6.44 27.46 -30.95
N ARG A 304 7.42 27.67 -31.84
CA ARG A 304 8.48 28.68 -31.61
C ARG A 304 7.92 30.09 -31.43
N GLU A 305 6.93 30.46 -32.22
CA GLU A 305 6.22 31.74 -32.12
C GLU A 305 5.51 31.88 -30.77
N ARG A 306 4.84 30.81 -30.34
CA ARG A 306 4.13 30.79 -29.05
C ARG A 306 5.09 30.87 -27.88
N LEU A 307 6.23 30.18 -27.94
CA LEU A 307 7.29 30.28 -26.92
C LEU A 307 7.92 31.68 -26.88
N ALA A 308 8.10 32.34 -28.04
CA ALA A 308 8.60 33.71 -28.10
C ALA A 308 7.63 34.70 -27.47
N MET A 309 6.33 34.55 -27.71
CA MET A 309 5.28 35.35 -27.06
C MET A 309 5.27 35.15 -25.54
N ILE A 310 5.32 33.90 -25.07
CA ILE A 310 5.41 33.58 -23.64
C ILE A 310 6.64 34.24 -23.02
N THR A 311 7.81 34.10 -23.66
CA THR A 311 9.07 34.69 -23.17
C THR A 311 8.99 36.21 -23.12
N SER A 312 8.39 36.85 -24.13
CA SER A 312 8.20 38.31 -24.17
C SER A 312 7.25 38.81 -23.09
N SER A 313 6.21 38.03 -22.76
CA SER A 313 5.25 38.38 -21.72
C SER A 313 5.83 38.23 -20.31
N LEU A 314 6.73 37.27 -20.10
CA LEU A 314 7.30 36.97 -18.78
C LEU A 314 8.61 37.71 -18.50
N GLY A 315 9.25 38.31 -19.52
CA GLY A 315 10.56 38.93 -19.39
C GLY A 315 11.71 37.95 -19.12
N THR A 316 11.43 36.65 -19.03
CA THR A 316 12.39 35.57 -18.79
C THR A 316 12.01 34.33 -19.60
N ARG A 317 13.00 33.50 -19.91
CA ARG A 317 12.81 32.29 -20.73
C ARG A 317 12.77 31.06 -19.81
N PRO A 318 11.70 30.26 -19.83
CA PRO A 318 11.65 29.01 -19.09
C PRO A 318 12.66 27.99 -19.64
N LEU A 319 13.23 27.18 -18.74
CA LEU A 319 14.09 26.03 -19.09
C LEU A 319 13.34 25.05 -19.98
N TYR A 320 12.07 24.82 -19.67
CA TYR A 320 11.17 23.95 -20.42
C TYR A 320 9.74 24.44 -20.32
N CYS A 321 8.96 24.18 -21.37
CA CYS A 321 7.59 24.61 -21.48
C CYS A 321 6.78 23.52 -22.18
N GLU A 322 5.65 23.17 -21.58
CA GLU A 322 4.65 22.28 -22.17
C GLU A 322 3.24 22.82 -21.97
N GLU A 323 2.36 22.50 -22.89
CA GLU A 323 1.02 23.04 -22.96
C GLU A 323 0.00 21.96 -23.28
N ASP A 324 -1.14 22.02 -22.59
CA ASP A 324 -2.35 21.26 -22.90
C ASP A 324 -3.55 22.23 -23.05
N PRO A 325 -4.78 21.74 -23.36
CA PRO A 325 -5.93 22.62 -23.50
C PRO A 325 -6.30 23.42 -22.24
N GLU A 326 -5.99 22.91 -21.04
CA GLU A 326 -6.40 23.50 -19.76
C GLU A 326 -5.30 24.37 -19.13
N LYS A 327 -4.02 24.03 -19.33
CA LYS A 327 -2.89 24.68 -18.65
C LYS A 327 -1.62 24.77 -19.50
N LEU A 328 -0.81 25.77 -19.14
CA LEU A 328 0.58 25.92 -19.55
C LEU A 328 1.48 25.60 -18.35
N THR A 329 2.44 24.68 -18.50
CA THR A 329 3.42 24.37 -17.47
C THR A 329 4.79 24.90 -17.87
N LEU A 330 5.35 25.75 -17.02
CA LEU A 330 6.64 26.40 -17.18
C LEU A 330 7.61 25.87 -16.14
N VAL A 331 8.74 25.36 -16.60
CA VAL A 331 9.81 24.88 -15.73
C VAL A 331 10.95 25.89 -15.75
N PHE A 332 11.39 26.33 -14.57
CA PHE A 332 12.54 27.22 -14.40
C PHE A 332 13.64 26.52 -13.60
N ASP A 333 14.90 26.91 -13.84
CA ASP A 333 15.98 26.53 -12.92
C ASP A 333 15.88 27.39 -11.64
N ARG A 334 16.29 26.85 -10.49
CA ARG A 334 16.14 27.53 -9.19
C ARG A 334 17.02 28.76 -9.07
N ASP A 335 18.10 28.80 -9.85
CA ASP A 335 19.08 29.88 -9.88
C ASP A 335 18.73 30.97 -10.91
N GLU A 336 17.64 30.78 -11.68
CA GLU A 336 17.19 31.75 -12.69
C GLU A 336 16.02 32.62 -12.16
N PRO A 337 15.83 33.84 -12.69
CA PRO A 337 14.70 34.68 -12.33
C PRO A 337 13.36 34.00 -12.62
N ILE A 338 12.52 33.90 -11.59
CA ILE A 338 11.16 33.37 -11.67
C ILE A 338 10.19 34.54 -11.92
N PRO A 339 9.21 34.42 -12.83
CA PRO A 339 8.21 35.46 -13.04
C PRO A 339 7.42 35.81 -11.78
N SER A 340 7.11 37.09 -11.64
CA SER A 340 6.25 37.62 -10.58
C SER A 340 4.79 37.17 -10.75
N PRO A 341 3.98 37.18 -9.67
CA PRO A 341 2.55 36.87 -9.77
C PRO A 341 1.79 37.72 -10.80
N GLU A 342 2.16 38.99 -10.96
CA GLU A 342 1.53 39.90 -11.94
C GLU A 342 1.82 39.47 -13.38
N GLU A 343 3.05 39.08 -13.68
CA GLU A 343 3.45 38.57 -15.00
C GLU A 343 2.75 37.24 -15.32
N LEU A 344 2.62 36.35 -14.32
CA LEU A 344 1.91 35.08 -14.48
C LEU A 344 0.42 35.31 -14.73
N SER A 345 -0.25 36.16 -13.95
CA SER A 345 -1.67 36.49 -14.14
C SER A 345 -1.91 37.20 -15.47
N GLY A 346 -0.98 38.07 -15.91
CA GLY A 346 -1.04 38.68 -17.24
C GLY A 346 -0.97 37.64 -18.36
N LEU A 347 -0.08 36.65 -18.22
CA LEU A 347 0.01 35.54 -19.17
C LEU A 347 -1.24 34.64 -19.14
N GLU A 348 -1.78 34.34 -17.96
CA GLU A 348 -3.04 33.58 -17.82
C GLU A 348 -4.19 34.28 -18.55
N ALA A 349 -4.33 35.59 -18.37
CA ALA A 349 -5.36 36.40 -19.04
C ALA A 349 -5.16 36.42 -20.56
N LEU A 350 -3.92 36.53 -21.03
CA LEU A 350 -3.58 36.52 -22.45
C LEU A 350 -3.88 35.17 -23.12
N LEU A 351 -3.62 34.07 -22.42
CA LEU A 351 -3.79 32.71 -22.94
C LEU A 351 -5.19 32.15 -22.71
N GLY A 352 -5.94 32.68 -21.75
CA GLY A 352 -7.20 32.11 -21.27
C GLY A 352 -7.01 30.74 -20.62
N LYS A 353 -5.83 30.46 -20.06
CA LYS A 353 -5.44 29.17 -19.48
C LYS A 353 -4.70 29.38 -18.17
N LYS A 354 -4.75 28.38 -17.28
CA LYS A 354 -3.96 28.40 -16.05
C LYS A 354 -2.47 28.28 -16.38
N VAL A 355 -1.63 29.04 -15.69
CA VAL A 355 -0.17 28.97 -15.83
C VAL A 355 0.39 28.37 -14.55
N ARG A 356 1.09 27.25 -14.69
CA ARG A 356 1.76 26.57 -13.59
C ARG A 356 3.26 26.76 -13.73
N VAL A 357 3.88 27.24 -12.66
CA VAL A 357 5.33 27.28 -12.52
C VAL A 357 5.81 26.08 -11.70
N VAL A 358 6.85 25.41 -12.19
CA VAL A 358 7.55 24.32 -11.50
C VAL A 358 9.04 24.65 -11.48
N LEU A 359 9.69 24.40 -10.35
CA LEU A 359 11.13 24.57 -10.24
C LEU A 359 11.82 23.24 -10.47
N LYS A 360 12.86 23.24 -11.30
CA LYS A 360 13.71 22.06 -11.48
C LYS A 360 14.22 21.54 -10.13
N GLY A 361 14.17 20.22 -9.96
CA GLY A 361 14.47 19.54 -8.72
C GLY A 361 13.27 19.38 -7.78
N GLU A 362 12.14 20.05 -8.04
CA GLU A 362 10.87 19.72 -7.36
C GLU A 362 10.36 18.34 -7.75
N GLU A 363 10.79 17.73 -8.85
CA GLU A 363 10.46 16.34 -9.17
C GLU A 363 11.21 15.33 -8.27
N LYS A 364 12.30 15.75 -7.61
CA LYS A 364 13.21 14.84 -6.93
C LYS A 364 12.54 14.13 -5.75
N GLY A 365 12.74 12.82 -5.69
CA GLY A 365 12.22 11.98 -4.64
C GLY A 365 10.80 11.47 -4.89
N LEU A 366 10.10 11.93 -5.94
CA LEU A 366 8.74 11.45 -6.22
C LEU A 366 8.72 9.93 -6.42
N LEU A 367 7.80 9.28 -5.71
CA LEU A 367 7.51 7.86 -5.84
C LEU A 367 6.76 7.63 -7.14
N VAL A 368 7.25 6.68 -7.95
CA VAL A 368 6.60 6.24 -9.18
C VAL A 368 6.33 4.74 -9.15
N ALA A 369 5.34 4.29 -9.91
CA ALA A 369 5.16 2.90 -10.29
C ALA A 369 5.45 2.74 -11.78
N LEU A 370 6.09 1.62 -12.13
CA LEU A 370 6.47 1.29 -13.50
C LEU A 370 5.73 0.03 -13.94
N TYR A 371 5.25 0.04 -15.17
CA TYR A 371 4.49 -1.03 -15.80
C TYR A 371 5.03 -1.34 -17.19
N ASP A 372 4.91 -2.60 -17.61
CA ASP A 372 5.21 -3.00 -18.99
C ASP A 372 4.02 -2.77 -19.94
N ALA A 373 4.21 -3.12 -21.22
CA ALA A 373 3.21 -2.92 -22.27
C ALA A 373 1.94 -3.75 -22.06
N GLU A 374 2.03 -4.86 -21.32
CA GLU A 374 0.89 -5.69 -20.93
C GLU A 374 0.20 -5.18 -19.64
N GLY A 375 0.68 -4.07 -19.07
CA GLY A 375 0.17 -3.50 -17.84
C GLY A 375 0.56 -4.27 -16.58
N ARG A 376 1.58 -5.14 -16.64
CA ARG A 376 2.12 -5.83 -15.46
C ARG A 376 3.01 -4.88 -14.67
N PHE A 377 2.89 -4.95 -13.35
CA PHE A 377 3.68 -4.12 -12.45
C PHE A 377 5.13 -4.59 -12.40
N LEU A 378 6.06 -3.72 -12.80
CA LEU A 378 7.49 -3.98 -12.80
C LEU A 378 8.14 -3.63 -11.46
N GLY A 379 7.60 -2.64 -10.76
CA GLY A 379 8.12 -2.18 -9.48
C GLY A 379 7.82 -0.72 -9.20
N ILE A 380 8.23 -0.27 -8.01
CA ILE A 380 8.29 1.16 -7.69
C ILE A 380 9.65 1.73 -8.09
N GLY A 381 9.70 3.06 -8.19
CA GLY A 381 10.93 3.80 -8.39
C GLY A 381 10.89 5.17 -7.71
N ILE A 382 12.04 5.83 -7.68
CA ILE A 382 12.19 7.19 -7.16
C ILE A 382 12.75 8.07 -8.27
N VAL A 383 12.06 9.17 -8.59
CA VAL A 383 12.58 10.16 -9.55
C VAL A 383 13.82 10.83 -8.97
N VAL A 384 14.94 10.72 -9.67
CA VAL A 384 16.22 11.34 -9.29
C VAL A 384 16.30 12.76 -9.84
N CYS A 385 15.97 12.93 -11.12
CA CYS A 385 15.89 14.20 -11.83
C CYS A 385 15.24 14.01 -13.21
N ILE A 386 14.89 15.11 -13.86
CA ILE A 386 14.50 15.13 -15.28
C ILE A 386 15.53 15.90 -16.12
N ASP A 387 15.95 15.31 -17.23
CA ASP A 387 16.61 16.02 -18.32
C ASP A 387 15.54 16.57 -19.27
N TYR A 388 15.11 17.80 -19.03
CA TYR A 388 14.06 18.45 -19.83
C TYR A 388 14.44 18.70 -21.30
N ARG A 389 15.75 18.73 -21.61
CA ARG A 389 16.21 18.87 -23.00
C ARG A 389 15.99 17.55 -23.74
N LYS A 390 16.39 16.44 -23.13
CA LYS A 390 16.23 15.08 -23.66
C LYS A 390 14.86 14.46 -23.42
N ARG A 391 14.01 15.09 -22.59
CA ARG A 391 12.71 14.55 -22.15
C ARG A 391 12.85 13.16 -21.53
N ALA A 392 13.86 13.01 -20.67
CA ALA A 392 14.17 11.75 -20.01
C ALA A 392 14.14 11.91 -18.48
N ALA A 393 13.38 11.04 -17.80
CA ALA A 393 13.38 10.95 -16.35
C ALA A 393 14.42 9.92 -15.88
N ARG A 394 15.29 10.32 -14.96
CA ARG A 394 16.22 9.40 -14.29
C ARG A 394 15.50 8.79 -13.08
N VAL A 395 15.30 7.48 -13.06
CA VAL A 395 14.52 6.79 -12.02
C VAL A 395 15.39 5.76 -11.32
N PHE A 396 15.42 5.79 -9.99
CA PHE A 396 16.05 4.77 -9.16
C PHE A 396 15.06 3.64 -8.88
N THR A 397 15.25 2.48 -9.50
CA THR A 397 14.29 1.36 -9.48
C THR A 397 15.02 0.02 -9.75
N PRO A 398 14.49 -1.12 -9.28
CA PRO A 398 14.97 -2.43 -9.72
C PRO A 398 14.42 -2.86 -11.09
N ALA A 399 13.45 -2.13 -11.65
CA ALA A 399 12.91 -2.42 -12.97
C ALA A 399 13.96 -2.24 -14.08
N ASP A 400 13.81 -3.02 -15.15
CA ASP A 400 14.67 -2.89 -16.32
C ASP A 400 14.18 -1.76 -17.24
N GLU A 401 15.12 -1.00 -17.81
CA GLU A 401 14.83 0.20 -18.62
C GLU A 401 13.97 -0.13 -19.83
N ASP A 402 14.34 -1.20 -20.55
CA ASP A 402 13.71 -1.61 -21.80
C ASP A 402 12.31 -2.23 -21.60
N SER A 403 11.94 -2.56 -20.36
CA SER A 403 10.62 -3.13 -20.05
C SER A 403 9.56 -2.06 -19.74
N VAL A 404 9.96 -0.82 -19.46
CA VAL A 404 9.02 0.22 -19.02
C VAL A 404 8.22 0.75 -20.20
N ALA A 405 6.90 0.55 -20.18
CA ALA A 405 5.97 1.13 -21.15
C ALA A 405 5.05 2.19 -20.53
N LYS A 406 4.86 2.16 -19.21
CA LYS A 406 4.04 3.13 -18.48
C LYS A 406 4.67 3.50 -17.13
N MET A 407 4.60 4.79 -16.79
CA MET A 407 5.05 5.34 -15.52
C MET A 407 3.92 6.14 -14.86
N CYS A 408 3.52 5.72 -13.66
CA CYS A 408 2.54 6.44 -12.85
C CYS A 408 3.24 7.20 -11.72
N VAL A 409 2.96 8.49 -11.59
CA VAL A 409 3.62 9.39 -10.65
C VAL A 409 2.72 9.67 -9.45
N GLY A 410 3.24 9.40 -8.26
CA GLY A 410 2.53 9.60 -6.99
C GLY A 410 2.80 10.97 -6.36
N ARG A 411 2.26 11.16 -5.17
CA ARG A 411 2.41 12.38 -4.34
C ARG A 411 3.40 12.21 -3.19
N ILE A 412 3.85 10.99 -2.93
CA ILE A 412 4.82 10.69 -1.87
C ILE A 412 6.24 10.94 -2.38
N ARG A 413 7.08 11.49 -1.50
CA ARG A 413 8.51 11.66 -1.73
C ARG A 413 9.34 10.76 -0.82
N LEU A 414 10.36 10.13 -1.38
CA LEU A 414 11.29 9.26 -0.69
C LEU A 414 12.75 9.68 -0.93
N ASP A 415 13.60 9.42 0.05
CA ASP A 415 15.04 9.28 -0.19
C ASP A 415 15.37 7.89 -0.77
N LYS A 416 16.63 7.68 -1.17
CA LYS A 416 17.08 6.40 -1.74
C LYS A 416 17.05 5.24 -0.73
N ASP A 417 16.99 5.54 0.56
CA ASP A 417 16.88 4.57 1.65
C ASP A 417 15.42 4.24 1.97
N GLY A 418 14.48 4.70 1.14
CA GLY A 418 13.05 4.45 1.26
C GLY A 418 12.37 5.21 2.41
N ASN A 419 13.00 6.24 2.97
CA ASN A 419 12.37 7.05 4.02
C ASN A 419 11.54 8.17 3.38
N GLU A 420 10.32 8.36 3.88
CA GLU A 420 9.45 9.47 3.44
C GLU A 420 10.08 10.82 3.81
N LEU A 421 10.19 11.74 2.85
CA LEU A 421 10.85 13.05 3.03
C LEU A 421 9.92 14.12 3.62
N GLU A 422 8.60 13.98 3.48
CA GLU A 422 7.61 14.99 3.88
C GLU A 422 6.48 14.39 4.73
N GLU A 423 6.01 15.13 5.74
CA GLU A 423 4.61 15.02 6.18
C GLU A 423 3.73 15.58 5.05
N PRO A 424 2.59 14.95 4.71
CA PRO A 424 1.80 15.37 3.55
C PRO A 424 1.54 16.88 3.65
N MET A 425 1.96 17.64 2.64
CA MET A 425 1.49 19.00 2.50
C MET A 425 -0.03 18.92 2.52
N LEU A 426 -0.64 19.55 3.52
CA LEU A 426 -2.00 20.06 3.38
C LEU A 426 -1.92 21.05 2.22
N VAL A 427 -2.01 20.54 0.99
CA VAL A 427 -2.33 21.37 -0.15
C VAL A 427 -3.78 21.75 0.11
N ALA A 428 -3.96 22.85 0.86
CA ALA A 428 -5.17 23.62 0.76
C ALA A 428 -5.44 23.78 -0.74
N PRO A 429 -6.70 23.63 -1.19
CA PRO A 429 -7.02 23.95 -2.58
C PRO A 429 -6.50 25.37 -2.80
N ARG A 430 -5.44 25.51 -3.59
CA ARG A 430 -5.10 26.82 -4.13
C ARG A 430 -6.29 27.15 -5.02
N THR A 431 -7.05 28.11 -4.53
CA THR A 431 -8.32 28.65 -5.04
C THR A 431 -8.37 28.72 -6.55
#